data_AF-A0A1W9Z3L1-F1
#
_entry.id   AF-A0A1W9Z3L1-F1
#
_cell.length_a   1.000
_cell.length_b   1.000
_cell.length_c   1.000
_cell.angle_alpha   90.00
_cell.angle_beta   90.00
_cell.angle_gamma   90.00
#
_symmetry.space_group_name_H-M   'P 1'
#
loop_
_entity.id
_entity.type
_entity.pdbx_description
1 polymer ?
#
loop_
_entity_poly.entity_id
_entity_poly.type
_entity_poly.pdbx_seq_one_letter_code
_entity_poly.pdbx_strand_id
1 'polypeptide(L)'
;MRAGMAVLALASMLAPACTRADDGTAVPAASVTSAATPPSTPGTTPAGPSSAIAHPDFGVVPTSTPVPTGAVTCEFPQRPPVGMTAQIADPAAPVLTIAVPDGWSMQGGTGDIGAQLTGPTGLSARVTIAATTLDPQAAFADYADRLTERAAVSSVSVLPAELCAYSGQKLMGTLSDAGEMATEYVDRVLHIPTTGGAYLVAVHVEAPSETADFDPISAQLTQDIEVRIP
;
A
#
# COMPACT_ATOMS: atom_id res chain seq x y z
N MET A 1 -36.74 43.20 30.64
CA MET A 1 -38.05 42.55 30.90
C MET A 1 -39.01 42.91 29.80
N ARG A 2 -39.39 41.95 28.96
CA ARG A 2 -40.76 41.78 28.41
C ARG A 2 -40.80 40.47 27.63
N ALA A 3 -41.65 39.59 28.13
CA ALA A 3 -41.89 38.24 27.68
C ALA A 3 -42.84 38.22 26.49
N GLY A 4 -42.69 37.21 25.63
CA GLY A 4 -43.62 36.90 24.55
C GLY A 4 -43.69 35.39 24.36
N MET A 5 -44.49 34.75 25.20
CA MET A 5 -44.90 33.34 25.13
C MET A 5 -45.83 33.13 23.92
N ALA A 6 -45.58 32.12 23.10
CA ALA A 6 -46.61 31.51 22.26
C ALA A 6 -46.44 29.99 22.30
N VAL A 7 -47.53 29.32 22.67
CA VAL A 7 -47.65 27.92 23.06
C VAL A 7 -48.44 27.15 21.99
N LEU A 8 -47.93 25.96 21.67
CA LEU A 8 -48.54 24.72 21.14
C LEU A 8 -49.44 24.74 19.87
N ALA A 9 -49.07 23.86 18.93
CA ALA A 9 -50.00 22.88 18.38
C ALA A 9 -49.26 21.56 18.05
N LEU A 10 -49.71 20.47 18.70
CA LEU A 10 -49.33 19.08 18.41
C LEU A 10 -49.94 18.62 17.08
N ALA A 11 -49.16 17.90 16.27
CA ALA A 11 -49.70 16.95 15.30
C ALA A 11 -48.75 15.75 15.17
N SER A 12 -49.16 14.64 15.78
CA SER A 12 -48.58 13.30 15.64
C SER A 12 -49.00 12.67 14.30
N MET A 13 -48.04 12.28 13.46
CA MET A 13 -48.29 11.40 12.32
C MET A 13 -47.37 10.18 12.36
N LEU A 14 -47.99 9.04 12.05
CA LEU A 14 -47.53 7.68 12.23
C LEU A 14 -46.43 7.27 11.24
N ALA A 15 -45.55 6.38 11.69
CA ALA A 15 -44.52 5.72 10.91
C ALA A 15 -45.10 4.67 9.93
N PRO A 16 -44.53 4.51 8.73
CA PRO A 16 -44.54 3.24 8.02
C PRO A 16 -43.25 2.46 8.30
N ALA A 17 -43.39 1.28 8.90
CA ALA A 17 -42.31 0.29 8.99
C ALA A 17 -42.04 -0.28 7.59
N CYS A 18 -40.83 -0.10 7.07
CA CYS A 18 -40.35 -0.82 5.90
C CYS A 18 -39.99 -2.26 6.32
N THR A 19 -40.90 -3.21 6.08
CA THR A 19 -40.59 -4.64 6.17
C THR A 19 -39.92 -5.07 4.86
N ARG A 20 -38.65 -5.48 4.94
CA ARG A 20 -37.91 -6.14 3.87
C ARG A 20 -38.55 -7.51 3.62
N ALA A 21 -39.06 -7.74 2.42
CA ALA A 21 -39.53 -9.04 1.98
C ALA A 21 -38.33 -9.77 1.34
N ASP A 22 -37.81 -10.78 2.04
CA ASP A 22 -36.90 -11.78 1.50
C ASP A 22 -37.76 -12.88 0.86
N ASP A 23 -37.87 -12.86 -0.48
CA ASP A 23 -38.42 -13.97 -1.26
C ASP A 23 -37.26 -14.70 -1.96
N GLY A 24 -36.83 -15.79 -1.36
CA GLY A 24 -35.76 -16.65 -1.86
C GLY A 24 -35.87 -18.06 -1.27
N THR A 25 -36.77 -18.86 -1.86
CA THR A 25 -37.17 -20.20 -1.43
C THR A 25 -36.01 -21.21 -1.42
N ALA A 26 -35.83 -21.89 -0.29
CA ALA A 26 -34.94 -23.05 -0.17
C ALA A 26 -35.49 -24.25 -0.95
N VAL A 27 -34.66 -24.87 -1.80
CA VAL A 27 -35.01 -26.10 -2.53
C VAL A 27 -34.66 -27.31 -1.67
N PRO A 28 -35.62 -28.17 -1.27
CA PRO A 28 -35.32 -29.44 -0.62
C PRO A 28 -34.80 -30.46 -1.64
N ALA A 29 -33.68 -31.12 -1.30
CA ALA A 29 -33.13 -32.23 -2.06
C ALA A 29 -34.08 -33.43 -2.02
N ALA A 30 -34.44 -33.95 -3.19
CA ALA A 30 -35.18 -35.20 -3.34
C ALA A 30 -34.22 -36.39 -3.21
N SER A 31 -34.41 -37.18 -2.15
CA SER A 31 -33.77 -38.48 -1.95
C SER A 31 -34.41 -39.54 -2.84
N VAL A 32 -33.63 -40.19 -3.70
CA VAL A 32 -33.95 -41.51 -4.26
C VAL A 32 -32.81 -42.48 -3.99
N THR A 33 -33.17 -43.60 -3.38
CA THR A 33 -32.29 -44.68 -2.91
C THR A 33 -32.13 -45.76 -4.00
N SER A 34 -30.90 -46.16 -4.34
CA SER A 34 -30.42 -47.57 -4.21
C SER A 34 -29.05 -47.86 -4.86
N ALA A 35 -28.14 -48.31 -3.97
CA ALA A 35 -27.18 -49.44 -4.08
C ALA A 35 -25.96 -49.41 -5.03
N ALA A 36 -24.75 -49.28 -4.44
CA ALA A 36 -23.66 -50.28 -4.45
C ALA A 36 -22.47 -49.87 -3.52
N THR A 37 -21.75 -50.85 -2.96
CA THR A 37 -20.82 -50.86 -1.78
C THR A 37 -19.33 -50.47 -2.10
N PRO A 38 -18.31 -50.51 -1.18
CA PRO A 38 -17.37 -49.42 -0.79
C PRO A 38 -15.87 -49.73 -1.14
N PRO A 39 -14.80 -49.19 -0.47
CA PRO A 39 -14.50 -47.87 0.12
C PRO A 39 -13.27 -47.18 -0.55
N SER A 40 -13.08 -45.87 -0.35
CA SER A 40 -11.74 -45.23 -0.42
C SER A 40 -11.76 -43.96 0.42
N THR A 41 -11.14 -44.01 1.60
CA THR A 41 -10.74 -42.84 2.40
C THR A 41 -9.66 -42.08 1.64
N PRO A 42 -9.70 -40.74 1.58
CA PRO A 42 -8.85 -40.01 2.52
C PRO A 42 -9.43 -38.66 3.00
N GLY A 43 -9.03 -38.29 4.22
CA GLY A 43 -8.69 -36.91 4.57
C GLY A 43 -9.85 -35.96 4.83
N THR A 44 -10.30 -35.90 6.07
CA THR A 44 -11.04 -34.75 6.60
C THR A 44 -10.11 -33.54 6.60
N THR A 45 -10.27 -32.63 5.64
CA THR A 45 -9.77 -31.25 5.78
C THR A 45 -10.93 -30.41 6.29
N PRO A 46 -10.88 -29.86 7.52
CA PRO A 46 -11.80 -28.79 7.89
C PRO A 46 -11.50 -27.59 7.00
N ALA A 47 -12.39 -27.29 6.06
CA ALA A 47 -12.47 -25.98 5.43
C ALA A 47 -12.86 -24.99 6.53
N GLY A 48 -11.86 -24.36 7.15
CA GLY A 48 -12.09 -23.16 7.94
C GLY A 48 -12.52 -22.03 7.00
N PRO A 49 -13.48 -21.18 7.38
CA PRO A 49 -13.82 -20.01 6.58
C PRO A 49 -12.68 -18.99 6.75
N SER A 50 -11.66 -19.06 5.88
CA SER A 50 -10.76 -17.92 5.70
C SER A 50 -11.47 -16.94 4.78
N SER A 51 -12.29 -16.08 5.37
CA SER A 51 -12.78 -14.87 4.71
C SER A 51 -11.73 -13.77 4.85
N ALA A 52 -10.50 -14.03 4.39
CA ALA A 52 -9.63 -12.96 3.96
C ALA A 52 -10.05 -12.64 2.53
N ILE A 53 -10.57 -11.43 2.30
CA ILE A 53 -10.72 -10.92 0.93
C ILE A 53 -9.31 -10.96 0.34
N ALA A 54 -9.06 -11.88 -0.59
CA ALA A 54 -7.76 -11.98 -1.22
C ALA A 54 -7.48 -10.66 -1.95
N HIS A 55 -6.37 -10.01 -1.63
CA HIS A 55 -5.94 -8.80 -2.30
C HIS A 55 -5.78 -9.12 -3.81
N PRO A 56 -6.31 -8.30 -4.73
CA PRO A 56 -6.22 -8.59 -6.16
C PRO A 56 -4.77 -8.79 -6.61
N ASP A 57 -4.56 -9.67 -7.59
CA ASP A 57 -3.26 -9.76 -8.26
C ASP A 57 -3.08 -8.53 -9.15
N PHE A 58 -2.16 -7.65 -8.75
CA PHE A 58 -1.83 -6.42 -9.48
C PHE A 58 -0.62 -6.62 -10.41
N GLY A 59 -0.46 -7.83 -10.96
CA GLY A 59 0.61 -8.15 -11.90
C GLY A 59 1.97 -8.24 -11.21
N VAL A 60 2.00 -8.70 -9.96
CA VAL A 60 3.24 -8.79 -9.19
C VAL A 60 4.08 -9.96 -9.70
N VAL A 61 5.20 -9.62 -10.35
CA VAL A 61 6.18 -10.61 -10.80
C VAL A 61 7.07 -11.00 -9.61
N PRO A 62 7.18 -12.28 -9.21
CA PRO A 62 8.03 -12.66 -8.08
C PRO A 62 9.52 -12.47 -8.37
N THR A 63 10.26 -11.86 -7.44
CA THR A 63 11.72 -11.85 -7.49
C THR A 63 12.20 -13.20 -6.96
N SER A 64 12.71 -14.05 -7.86
CA SER A 64 12.91 -15.47 -7.56
C SER A 64 14.31 -15.82 -7.03
N THR A 65 15.26 -14.88 -7.08
CA THR A 65 16.65 -15.14 -6.69
C THR A 65 17.28 -13.97 -5.94
N PRO A 66 17.96 -14.22 -4.80
CA PRO A 66 18.76 -13.21 -4.14
C PRO A 66 19.77 -12.58 -5.08
N VAL A 67 19.89 -11.25 -5.01
CA VAL A 67 20.88 -10.53 -5.79
C VAL A 67 22.26 -10.67 -5.13
N PRO A 68 23.35 -10.88 -5.90
CA PRO A 68 24.67 -11.04 -5.33
C PRO A 68 25.13 -9.83 -4.49
N THR A 69 25.86 -10.10 -3.41
CA THR A 69 26.57 -9.08 -2.62
C THR A 69 27.47 -8.20 -3.49
N GLY A 70 27.44 -6.90 -3.25
CA GLY A 70 28.18 -5.90 -4.01
C GLY A 70 27.58 -5.55 -5.38
N ALA A 71 26.49 -6.21 -5.79
CA ALA A 71 25.80 -5.85 -7.02
C ALA A 71 25.22 -4.45 -6.92
N VAL A 72 25.32 -3.72 -8.03
CA VAL A 72 24.61 -2.47 -8.25
C VAL A 72 23.63 -2.71 -9.38
N THR A 73 22.39 -2.32 -9.17
CA THR A 73 21.29 -2.44 -10.13
C THR A 73 20.59 -1.10 -10.23
N CYS A 74 19.84 -0.89 -11.31
CA CYS A 74 19.19 0.40 -11.59
C CYS A 74 20.15 1.60 -11.57
N GLU A 75 21.40 1.38 -11.99
CA GLU A 75 22.36 2.48 -12.08
C GLU A 75 21.80 3.60 -12.96
N PHE A 76 21.93 4.83 -12.49
CA PHE A 76 21.50 5.99 -13.26
C PHE A 76 22.28 6.04 -14.58
N PRO A 77 21.61 6.13 -15.75
CA PRO A 77 22.29 6.31 -17.03
C PRO A 77 23.21 7.54 -17.03
N GLN A 78 22.80 8.57 -16.30
CA GLN A 78 23.60 9.75 -15.97
C GLN A 78 23.44 10.05 -14.49
N ARG A 79 24.56 10.13 -13.76
CA ARG A 79 24.54 10.40 -12.33
C ARG A 79 23.78 11.71 -12.05
N PRO A 80 22.79 11.70 -11.13
CA PRO A 80 22.08 12.93 -10.80
C PRO A 80 23.05 13.96 -10.18
N PRO A 81 22.88 15.25 -10.46
CA PRO A 81 23.70 16.30 -9.86
C PRO A 81 23.67 16.27 -8.33
N VAL A 82 22.50 15.96 -7.77
CA VAL A 82 22.26 15.76 -6.34
C VAL A 82 21.57 14.43 -6.16
N GLY A 83 22.17 13.56 -5.35
CA GLY A 83 21.59 12.27 -4.98
C GLY A 83 21.60 12.11 -3.45
N MET A 84 20.54 11.53 -2.91
CA MET A 84 20.45 11.15 -1.51
C MET A 84 20.66 9.65 -1.38
N THR A 85 21.56 9.24 -0.50
CA THR A 85 21.73 7.83 -0.13
C THR A 85 20.82 7.52 1.05
N ALA A 86 19.85 6.63 0.85
CA ALA A 86 18.99 6.09 1.91
C ALA A 86 19.54 4.74 2.37
N GLN A 87 19.79 4.62 3.67
CA GLN A 87 20.34 3.42 4.31
C GLN A 87 19.87 3.32 5.75
N ILE A 88 19.77 2.10 6.26
CA ILE A 88 19.42 1.82 7.66
C ILE A 88 20.61 1.16 8.38
N ALA A 89 20.47 0.91 9.69
CA ALA A 89 21.53 0.34 10.50
C ALA A 89 21.82 -1.14 10.22
N ASP A 90 20.87 -1.85 9.60
CA ASP A 90 21.05 -3.26 9.23
C ASP A 90 22.06 -3.40 8.08
N PRO A 91 23.22 -4.05 8.30
CA PRO A 91 24.26 -4.18 7.28
C PRO A 91 23.87 -5.10 6.12
N ALA A 92 22.80 -5.90 6.24
CA ALA A 92 22.29 -6.73 5.15
C ALA A 92 21.27 -5.99 4.26
N ALA A 93 20.80 -4.82 4.70
CA ALA A 93 19.82 -4.04 3.96
C ALA A 93 20.40 -3.42 2.69
N PRO A 94 19.61 -3.32 1.60
CA PRO A 94 20.05 -2.61 0.40
C PRO A 94 20.27 -1.13 0.71
N VAL A 95 21.25 -0.53 0.02
CA VAL A 95 21.50 0.91 0.04
C VAL A 95 20.93 1.51 -1.23
N LEU A 96 20.08 2.53 -1.08
CA LEU A 96 19.38 3.16 -2.20
C LEU A 96 19.98 4.52 -2.50
N THR A 97 20.07 4.89 -3.77
CA THR A 97 20.35 6.28 -4.17
C THR A 97 19.22 6.81 -5.03
N ILE A 98 18.70 7.98 -4.67
CA ILE A 98 17.58 8.64 -5.36
C ILE A 98 18.03 10.02 -5.83
N ALA A 99 17.63 10.42 -7.03
CA ALA A 99 17.85 11.76 -7.55
C ALA A 99 17.01 12.78 -6.79
N VAL A 100 17.63 13.83 -6.26
CA VAL A 100 16.94 14.83 -5.44
C VAL A 100 16.65 16.08 -6.27
N PRO A 101 15.40 16.58 -6.28
CA PRO A 101 15.08 17.81 -6.98
C PRO A 101 15.81 19.02 -6.39
N ASP A 102 16.03 20.04 -7.21
CA ASP A 102 16.73 21.26 -6.79
C ASP A 102 15.97 21.97 -5.66
N GLY A 103 16.72 22.52 -4.70
CA GLY A 103 16.16 23.27 -3.58
C GLY A 103 15.54 22.42 -2.47
N TRP A 104 15.61 21.09 -2.56
CA TRP A 104 15.16 20.20 -1.49
C TRP A 104 16.20 20.04 -0.39
N SER A 105 15.72 19.84 0.82
CA SER A 105 16.55 19.43 1.96
C SER A 105 16.50 17.92 2.14
N MET A 106 17.59 17.34 2.66
CA MET A 106 17.77 15.91 2.84
C MET A 106 18.21 15.61 4.27
N GLN A 107 17.67 14.54 4.86
CA GLN A 107 18.06 14.05 6.16
C GLN A 107 18.09 12.53 6.15
N GLY A 108 19.07 11.92 6.83
CA GLY A 108 19.01 10.50 7.16
C GLY A 108 17.86 10.19 8.12
N GLY A 109 17.40 8.95 8.14
CA GLY A 109 16.37 8.51 9.08
C GLY A 109 16.90 7.70 10.27
N THR A 110 15.97 7.08 10.99
CA THR A 110 16.23 6.17 12.11
C THR A 110 15.29 4.97 12.02
N GLY A 111 15.71 3.82 12.56
CA GLY A 111 14.95 2.57 12.42
C GLY A 111 14.88 2.16 10.96
N ASP A 112 13.67 1.91 10.47
CA ASP A 112 13.42 1.52 9.07
C ASP A 112 13.39 2.71 8.11
N ILE A 113 13.50 3.95 8.60
CA ILE A 113 13.57 5.13 7.73
C ILE A 113 15.01 5.30 7.27
N GLY A 114 15.27 5.14 5.98
CA GLY A 114 16.58 5.32 5.38
C GLY A 114 16.90 6.77 5.03
N ALA A 115 15.88 7.54 4.62
CA ALA A 115 16.01 8.96 4.31
C ALA A 115 14.66 9.69 4.39
N GLN A 116 14.73 11.00 4.60
CA GLN A 116 13.63 11.93 4.46
C GLN A 116 14.08 13.13 3.62
N LEU A 117 13.22 13.59 2.74
CA LEU A 117 13.43 14.77 1.92
C LEU A 117 12.27 15.74 2.09
N THR A 118 12.56 17.03 2.12
CA THR A 118 11.54 18.08 2.25
C THR A 118 11.74 19.12 1.16
N GLY A 119 10.68 19.32 0.39
CA GLY A 119 10.59 20.24 -0.71
C GLY A 119 9.74 21.47 -0.41
N PRO A 120 9.58 22.36 -1.40
CA PRO A 120 8.71 23.51 -1.30
C PRO A 120 7.22 23.11 -1.23
N THR A 121 6.36 24.03 -0.78
CA THR A 121 4.89 23.88 -0.91
C THR A 121 4.32 22.62 -0.23
N GLY A 122 4.97 22.16 0.84
CA GLY A 122 4.52 20.97 1.58
C GLY A 122 4.84 19.64 0.90
N LEU A 123 5.59 19.65 -0.21
CA LEU A 123 6.14 18.43 -0.80
C LEU A 123 7.09 17.74 0.17
N SER A 124 6.90 16.46 0.37
CA SER A 124 7.79 15.64 1.19
C SER A 124 8.02 14.28 0.55
N ALA A 125 9.14 13.66 0.88
CA ALA A 125 9.40 12.28 0.52
C ALA A 125 10.07 11.52 1.65
N ARG A 126 9.71 10.26 1.81
CA ARG A 126 10.29 9.35 2.80
C ARG A 126 10.70 8.06 2.11
N VAL A 127 11.90 7.60 2.43
CA VAL A 127 12.40 6.29 2.01
C VAL A 127 12.40 5.37 3.23
N THR A 128 11.65 4.28 3.16
CA THR A 128 11.64 3.23 4.18
C THR A 128 12.26 1.95 3.62
N ILE A 129 13.03 1.26 4.46
CA ILE A 129 13.68 -0.01 4.18
C ILE A 129 13.38 -0.90 5.38
N ALA A 130 12.52 -1.88 5.21
CA ALA A 130 12.09 -2.77 6.30
C ALA A 130 12.35 -4.22 5.92
N ALA A 131 12.93 -5.00 6.83
CA ALA A 131 13.06 -6.44 6.63
C ALA A 131 11.67 -7.09 6.52
N THR A 132 11.52 -8.05 5.61
CA THR A 132 10.26 -8.77 5.41
C THR A 132 10.51 -10.25 5.19
N THR A 133 9.60 -11.07 5.73
CA THR A 133 9.54 -12.51 5.47
C THR A 133 8.40 -12.87 4.51
N LEU A 134 7.63 -11.88 4.07
CA LEU A 134 6.52 -12.06 3.15
C LEU A 134 7.03 -12.18 1.71
N ASP A 135 6.32 -12.95 0.90
CA ASP A 135 6.51 -12.90 -0.55
C ASP A 135 6.08 -11.53 -1.10
N PRO A 136 6.48 -11.16 -2.34
CA PRO A 136 6.20 -9.83 -2.87
C PRO A 136 4.72 -9.44 -2.85
N GLN A 137 3.82 -10.36 -3.23
CA GLN A 137 2.38 -10.06 -3.29
C GLN A 137 1.81 -9.79 -1.90
N ALA A 138 2.15 -10.63 -0.91
CA ALA A 138 1.72 -10.44 0.46
C ALA A 138 2.35 -9.18 1.10
N ALA A 139 3.61 -8.89 0.81
CA ALA A 139 4.30 -7.70 1.31
C ALA A 139 3.68 -6.40 0.77
N PHE A 140 3.28 -6.37 -0.51
CA PHE A 140 2.64 -5.20 -1.11
C PHE A 140 1.20 -5.01 -0.62
N ALA A 141 0.46 -6.09 -0.42
CA ALA A 141 -0.87 -6.04 0.18
C ALA A 141 -0.81 -5.47 1.61
N ASP A 142 0.10 -5.98 2.45
CA ASP A 142 0.33 -5.46 3.80
C ASP A 142 0.72 -3.97 3.80
N TYR A 143 1.55 -3.56 2.84
CA TYR A 143 1.91 -2.15 2.68
C TYR A 143 0.71 -1.27 2.35
N ALA A 144 -0.11 -1.67 1.36
CA ALA A 144 -1.30 -0.92 0.95
C ALA A 144 -2.33 -0.83 2.09
N ASP A 145 -2.52 -1.92 2.83
CA ASP A 145 -3.41 -1.94 3.99
C ASP A 145 -2.92 -0.97 5.08
N ARG A 146 -1.63 -1.00 5.45
CA ARG A 146 -1.04 -0.06 6.43
C ARG A 146 -1.06 1.40 5.98
N LEU A 147 -0.97 1.65 4.68
CA LEU A 147 -1.05 3.00 4.12
C LEU A 147 -2.45 3.60 4.31
N THR A 148 -3.48 2.78 4.13
CA THR A 148 -4.88 3.22 4.22
C THR A 148 -5.48 3.14 5.62
N GLU A 149 -4.98 2.25 6.48
CA GLU A 149 -5.48 2.06 7.85
C GLU A 149 -5.51 3.35 8.68
N ARG A 150 -4.58 4.28 8.39
CA ARG A 150 -4.45 5.53 9.13
C ARG A 150 -5.43 6.62 8.68
N ALA A 151 -5.96 6.53 7.46
CA ALA A 151 -6.76 7.59 6.87
C ALA A 151 -8.27 7.36 7.08
N ALA A 152 -9.01 8.44 7.39
CA ALA A 152 -10.47 8.38 7.45
C ALA A 152 -11.10 8.20 6.06
N VAL A 153 -10.48 8.79 5.03
CA VAL A 153 -10.84 8.65 3.63
C VAL A 153 -9.58 8.34 2.83
N SER A 154 -9.63 7.27 2.03
CA SER A 154 -8.53 6.86 1.17
C SER A 154 -9.01 6.53 -0.24
N SER A 155 -8.27 6.98 -1.24
CA SER A 155 -8.32 6.47 -2.60
C SER A 155 -6.96 5.86 -2.92
N VAL A 156 -6.96 4.64 -3.47
CA VAL A 156 -5.74 3.93 -3.85
C VAL A 156 -5.91 3.35 -5.26
N SER A 157 -4.98 3.72 -6.14
CA SER A 157 -4.76 3.07 -7.43
C SER A 157 -3.42 2.36 -7.38
N VAL A 158 -3.41 1.08 -7.76
CA VAL A 158 -2.21 0.24 -7.77
C VAL A 158 -1.87 -0.11 -9.22
N LEU A 159 -0.61 0.05 -9.59
CA LEU A 159 -0.06 -0.32 -10.88
C LEU A 159 1.14 -1.26 -10.71
N PRO A 160 1.27 -2.29 -11.55
CA PRO A 160 2.52 -3.03 -11.65
C PRO A 160 3.66 -2.09 -12.03
N ALA A 161 4.80 -2.19 -11.35
CA ALA A 161 5.94 -1.31 -11.57
C ALA A 161 7.25 -2.00 -11.20
N GLU A 162 7.55 -3.12 -11.87
CA GLU A 162 8.85 -3.78 -11.77
C GLU A 162 9.99 -2.77 -12.01
N LEU A 163 11.08 -2.91 -11.26
CA LEU A 163 12.25 -2.06 -11.40
C LEU A 163 13.51 -2.93 -11.42
N CYS A 164 14.17 -3.00 -12.58
CA CYS A 164 15.42 -3.75 -12.76
C CYS A 164 15.37 -5.21 -12.28
N ALA A 165 14.29 -5.92 -12.65
CA ALA A 165 14.00 -7.29 -12.23
C ALA A 165 13.64 -7.47 -10.74
N TYR A 166 13.51 -6.39 -9.96
CA TYR A 166 12.83 -6.43 -8.67
C TYR A 166 11.33 -6.33 -8.85
N SER A 167 10.60 -7.20 -8.14
CA SER A 167 9.17 -7.06 -7.94
C SER A 167 8.88 -5.65 -7.44
N GLY A 168 7.92 -4.98 -8.07
CA GLY A 168 7.58 -3.64 -7.67
C GLY A 168 6.16 -3.25 -8.03
N GLN A 169 5.66 -2.27 -7.29
CA GLN A 169 4.38 -1.63 -7.53
C GLN A 169 4.51 -0.12 -7.41
N LYS A 170 3.64 0.57 -8.14
CA LYS A 170 3.40 2.00 -7.97
C LYS A 170 2.01 2.17 -7.39
N LEU A 171 1.90 2.84 -6.24
CA LEU A 171 0.61 3.22 -5.67
C LEU A 171 0.45 4.73 -5.82
N MET A 172 -0.77 5.18 -6.04
CA MET A 172 -1.09 6.60 -6.09
C MET A 172 -2.51 6.84 -5.64
N GLY A 173 -2.76 8.03 -5.09
CA GLY A 173 -4.10 8.41 -4.71
C GLY A 173 -4.10 9.55 -3.72
N THR A 174 -5.11 9.55 -2.85
CA THR A 174 -5.31 10.58 -1.85
C THR A 174 -5.64 9.96 -0.50
N LEU A 175 -5.10 10.58 0.55
CA LEU A 175 -5.36 10.24 1.95
C LEU A 175 -5.91 11.49 2.64
N SER A 176 -6.90 11.33 3.51
CA SER A 176 -7.46 12.44 4.30
C SER A 176 -7.92 11.93 5.65
N ASP A 177 -7.48 12.63 6.69
CA ASP A 177 -7.99 12.47 8.05
C ASP A 177 -9.26 13.29 8.24
N ALA A 178 -10.07 12.90 9.23
CA ALA A 178 -11.37 13.52 9.47
C ALA A 178 -11.23 15.02 9.78
N GLY A 179 -11.68 15.86 8.85
CA GLY A 179 -11.63 17.32 8.99
C GLY A 179 -10.33 17.98 8.54
N GLU A 180 -9.40 17.22 7.96
CA GLU A 180 -8.16 17.72 7.40
C GLU A 180 -8.21 17.82 5.87
N MET A 181 -7.31 18.63 5.30
CA MET A 181 -7.16 18.70 3.85
C MET A 181 -6.61 17.38 3.32
N ALA A 182 -7.08 16.97 2.15
CA ALA A 182 -6.55 15.78 1.51
C ALA A 182 -5.08 15.99 1.11
N THR A 183 -4.32 14.90 1.23
CA THR A 183 -2.93 14.77 0.79
C THR A 183 -2.93 13.85 -0.42
N GLU A 184 -2.32 14.28 -1.52
CA GLU A 184 -2.04 13.42 -2.66
C GLU A 184 -0.70 12.72 -2.47
N TYR A 185 -0.61 11.46 -2.90
CA TYR A 185 0.58 10.65 -2.71
C TYR A 185 0.90 9.76 -3.91
N VAL A 186 2.19 9.44 -4.04
CA VAL A 186 2.73 8.43 -4.97
C VAL A 186 3.79 7.63 -4.23
N ASP A 187 3.64 6.30 -4.28
CA ASP A 187 4.60 5.36 -3.70
C ASP A 187 5.21 4.51 -4.80
N ARG A 188 6.53 4.34 -4.74
CA ARG A 188 7.20 3.21 -5.39
C ARG A 188 7.60 2.20 -4.32
N VAL A 189 7.07 1.00 -4.43
CA VAL A 189 7.35 -0.10 -3.50
C VAL A 189 8.08 -1.20 -4.23
N LEU A 190 9.16 -1.72 -3.63
CA LEU A 190 10.03 -2.76 -4.19
C LEU A 190 10.24 -3.87 -3.17
N HIS A 191 10.22 -5.11 -3.63
CA HIS A 191 10.69 -6.26 -2.85
C HIS A 191 12.08 -6.65 -3.33
N ILE A 192 13.06 -6.53 -2.43
CA ILE A 192 14.48 -6.69 -2.76
C ILE A 192 15.05 -7.86 -1.96
N PRO A 193 15.32 -9.01 -2.59
CA PRO A 193 15.98 -10.12 -1.94
C PRO A 193 17.50 -9.90 -1.92
N THR A 194 18.08 -9.99 -0.73
CA THR A 194 19.52 -9.95 -0.46
C THR A 194 19.99 -11.31 0.06
N THR A 195 21.29 -11.47 0.26
CA THR A 195 21.86 -12.67 0.91
C THR A 195 21.48 -12.79 2.38
N GLY A 196 21.18 -11.68 3.07
CA GLY A 196 20.80 -11.65 4.48
C GLY A 196 19.29 -11.71 4.76
N GLY A 197 18.46 -11.70 3.71
CA GLY A 197 17.00 -11.67 3.82
C GLY A 197 16.35 -10.82 2.73
N ALA A 198 15.03 -10.72 2.76
CA ALA A 198 14.30 -9.83 1.87
C ALA A 198 13.94 -8.52 2.58
N TYR A 199 13.88 -7.45 1.80
CA TYR A 199 13.51 -6.13 2.28
C TYR A 199 12.37 -5.57 1.43
N LEU A 200 11.40 -4.96 2.11
CA LEU A 200 10.41 -4.11 1.50
C LEU A 200 10.93 -2.68 1.54
N VAL A 201 11.14 -2.11 0.37
CA VAL A 201 11.55 -0.73 0.19
C VAL A 201 10.34 0.07 -0.30
N ALA A 202 10.12 1.25 0.28
CA ALA A 202 9.13 2.19 -0.24
C ALA A 202 9.73 3.59 -0.33
N VAL A 203 9.51 4.25 -1.47
CA VAL A 203 9.70 5.69 -1.64
C VAL A 203 8.31 6.30 -1.69
N HIS A 204 7.92 6.91 -0.59
CA HIS A 204 6.64 7.60 -0.43
C HIS A 204 6.83 9.09 -0.71
N VAL A 205 6.07 9.66 -1.63
CA VAL A 205 6.08 11.10 -1.94
C VAL A 205 4.67 11.64 -1.73
N GLU A 206 4.55 12.74 -1.01
CA GLU A 206 3.26 13.34 -0.68
C GLU A 206 3.29 14.87 -0.75
N ALA A 207 2.10 15.46 -0.94
CA ALA A 207 1.87 16.90 -0.87
C ALA A 207 0.40 17.18 -0.54
N PRO A 208 0.06 18.40 -0.07
CA PRO A 208 -1.32 18.86 -0.09
C PRO A 208 -1.92 18.70 -1.48
N SER A 209 -3.18 18.25 -1.58
CA SER A 209 -3.83 18.07 -2.88
C SER A 209 -3.80 19.34 -3.74
N GLU A 210 -3.74 19.15 -5.06
CA GLU A 210 -3.66 20.23 -6.06
C GLU A 210 -2.32 21.00 -6.03
N THR A 211 -1.24 20.37 -5.52
CA THR A 211 0.09 20.95 -5.59
C THR A 211 0.59 20.90 -7.04
N ALA A 212 0.75 22.05 -7.68
CA ALA A 212 1.00 22.16 -9.12
C ALA A 212 2.19 21.33 -9.66
N ASP A 213 3.26 21.19 -8.86
CA ASP A 213 4.48 20.47 -9.25
C ASP A 213 4.53 19.02 -8.73
N PHE A 214 3.45 18.50 -8.14
CA PHE A 214 3.46 17.17 -7.51
C PHE A 214 3.76 16.04 -8.50
N ASP A 215 3.10 16.00 -9.65
CA ASP A 215 3.30 14.96 -10.66
C ASP A 215 4.74 14.87 -11.19
N PRO A 216 5.37 15.95 -11.71
CA PRO A 216 6.73 15.86 -12.22
C PRO A 216 7.75 15.53 -11.11
N ILE A 217 7.56 16.06 -9.89
CA ILE A 217 8.47 15.80 -8.77
C ILE A 217 8.35 14.36 -8.26
N SER A 218 7.12 13.87 -8.06
CA SER A 218 6.90 12.50 -7.62
C SER A 218 7.41 11.50 -8.65
N ALA A 219 7.25 11.78 -9.95
CA ALA A 219 7.85 10.97 -11.01
C ALA A 219 9.38 10.93 -10.90
N GLN A 220 10.04 12.10 -10.76
CA GLN A 220 11.49 12.16 -10.61
C GLN A 220 11.99 11.34 -9.41
N LEU A 221 11.31 11.43 -8.26
CA LEU A 221 11.71 10.75 -7.03
C LEU A 221 11.43 9.23 -7.04
N THR A 222 10.51 8.76 -7.88
CA THR A 222 10.02 7.37 -7.86
C THR A 222 10.32 6.56 -9.12
N GLN A 223 10.84 7.18 -10.19
CA GLN A 223 11.13 6.49 -11.44
C GLN A 223 12.46 5.72 -11.39
N ASP A 224 13.53 6.36 -10.93
CA ASP A 224 14.90 5.87 -11.01
C ASP A 224 15.48 5.80 -9.59
N ILE A 225 15.78 4.59 -9.14
CA ILE A 225 16.30 4.32 -7.79
C ILE A 225 17.45 3.34 -7.96
N GLU A 226 18.69 3.82 -7.82
CA GLU A 226 19.86 2.93 -7.82
C GLU A 226 19.85 2.09 -6.55
N VAL A 227 20.06 0.77 -6.70
CA VAL A 227 20.06 -0.18 -5.60
C VAL A 227 21.43 -0.85 -5.53
N ARG A 228 22.10 -0.72 -4.38
CA ARG A 228 23.34 -1.42 -4.06
C ARG A 228 23.07 -2.48 -3.00
N ILE A 229 23.43 -3.72 -3.31
CA ILE A 229 23.39 -4.83 -2.35
C ILE A 229 24.71 -4.83 -1.57
N PRO A 230 24.67 -4.84 -0.23
CA PRO A 230 25.87 -4.87 0.59
C PRO A 230 26.69 -6.15 0.37
#